data_AF-A0AAD3UH47-F1
#
_entry.id   AF-A0AAD3UH47-F1
#
_cell.length_a   1.000
_cell.length_b   1.000
_cell.length_c   1.000
_cell.angle_alpha   90.00
_cell.angle_beta   90.00
_cell.angle_gamma   90.00
#
_symmetry.space_group_name_H-M   'P 1'
#
loop_
_entity.id
_entity.type
_entity.pdbx_description
1 polymer ?
#
loop_
_entity_poly.entity_id
_entity_poly.type
_entity_poly.pdbx_seq_one_letter_code
_entity_poly.pdbx_strand_id
1 'polypeptide(L)' 'MVVNMKINHTLLRLAQIKARIARKNGDGAKWMEANEEMKAAAGMPWYRRNSWNG' A
#
# COMPACT_ATOMS: atom_id res chain seq x y z
N MET A 1 -17.47 -4.70 -14.06
CA MET A 1 -16.33 -3.86 -14.52
C MET A 1 -15.05 -4.40 -13.89
N VAL A 2 -14.11 -4.91 -14.70
CA VAL A 2 -12.78 -5.27 -14.20
C VAL A 2 -12.03 -3.96 -13.98
N VAL A 3 -11.85 -3.55 -12.73
CA VAL A 3 -11.02 -2.39 -12.42
C VAL A 3 -9.59 -2.79 -12.79
N ASN A 4 -9.08 -2.25 -13.90
CA ASN A 4 -7.71 -2.51 -14.34
C ASN A 4 -6.76 -1.79 -13.39
N MET A 5 -6.51 -2.41 -12.25
CA MET A 5 -5.74 -1.87 -11.15
C MET A 5 -4.27 -1.87 -11.55
N LYS A 6 -3.81 -0.76 -12.13
CA LYS A 6 -2.41 -0.59 -12.50
C LYS A 6 -1.58 -0.39 -11.23
N ILE A 7 -0.77 -1.39 -10.89
CA ILE A 7 0.22 -1.29 -9.82
C ILE A 7 1.29 -0.29 -10.23
N ASN A 8 1.55 0.71 -9.38
CA ASN A 8 2.70 1.58 -9.56
C ASN A 8 3.94 0.91 -8.96
N HIS A 9 4.65 0.13 -9.79
CA HIS A 9 5.82 -0.65 -9.36
C HIS A 9 6.94 0.20 -8.75
N THR A 10 7.14 1.42 -9.25
CA THR A 10 8.14 2.35 -8.72
C THR A 10 7.81 2.78 -7.30
N LEU A 11 6.57 3.24 -7.08
CA LEU A 11 6.11 3.64 -5.74
C LEU A 11 6.09 2.45 -4.77
N LEU A 12 5.68 1.27 -5.26
CA LEU A 12 5.66 0.05 -4.46
C LEU A 12 7.07 -0.32 -3.96
N ARG A 13 8.08 -0.22 -4.83
CA ARG A 13 9.48 -0.49 -4.47
C ARG A 13 10.00 0.51 -3.45
N LEU A 14 9.67 1.80 -3.58
CA LEU A 14 10.06 2.84 -2.63
C LEU A 14 9.45 2.59 -1.24
N ALA A 15 8.16 2.29 -1.19
CA ALA A 15 7.46 1.97 0.04
C ALA A 15 8.04 0.71 0.73
N GLN A 16 8.37 -0.33 -0.04
CA GLN A 16 9.06 -1.52 0.47
C GLN A 16 10.44 -1.22 1.09
N ILE A 17 11.21 -0.31 0.48
CA ILE A 17 12.49 0.14 1.03
C ILE A 17 12.26 0.89 2.37
N LYS A 18 11.27 1.79 2.43
CA LYS A 18 10.90 2.49 3.67
C LYS A 18 10.52 1.52 4.79
N ALA A 19 9.70 0.51 4.50
CA ALA A 19 9.33 -0.50 5.50
C ALA A 19 10.52 -1.35 5.97
N ARG A 20 11.46 -1.66 5.08
CA ARG A 20 12.70 -2.36 5.45
C ARG A 20 13.55 -1.53 6.41
N ILE A 21 13.69 -0.23 6.16
CA ILE A 21 14.41 0.70 7.04
C ILE A 21 13.70 0.81 8.39
N ALA A 22 12.38 0.98 8.38
CA ALA A 22 11.57 1.06 9.60
C ALA A 22 11.73 -0.19 10.48
N ARG A 23 11.71 -1.39 9.87
CA ARG A 23 11.99 -2.66 10.59
C ARG A 23 13.39 -2.71 11.17
N LYS A 24 14.40 -2.29 10.40
CA LYS A 24 15.80 -2.25 10.88
C LYS A 24 15.96 -1.32 12.09
N ASN A 25 15.20 -0.22 12.12
CA ASN A 25 15.24 0.77 13.18
C ASN A 25 14.29 0.47 14.35
N GLY A 26 13.43 -0.55 14.25
CA GLY A 26 12.38 -0.81 15.24
C GLY A 26 11.29 0.26 15.30
N ASP A 27 11.13 1.08 14.27
CA ASP A 27 10.19 2.20 14.22
C ASP A 27 8.84 1.72 13.66
N GLY A 28 7.95 1.31 14.56
CA GLY A 28 6.62 0.81 14.21
C GLY A 28 5.74 1.84 13.49
N ALA A 29 5.90 3.13 13.79
CA ALA A 29 5.11 4.18 13.15
C ALA A 29 5.50 4.33 11.67
N LYS A 30 6.80 4.39 11.37
CA LYS A 30 7.29 4.42 9.98
C LYS A 30 6.98 3.13 9.21
N TRP A 31 6.89 2.01 9.92
CA TRP A 31 6.45 0.75 9.29
C TRP A 31 4.99 0.84 8.84
N MET A 32 4.11 1.42 9.66
CA MET A 32 2.71 1.64 9.29
C MET A 32 2.57 2.60 8.11
N GLU A 33 3.28 3.73 8.13
CA GLU A 33 3.29 4.71 7.03
C GLU A 33 3.72 4.07 5.70
N ALA A 34 4.84 3.35 5.71
CA ALA A 34 5.32 2.63 4.52
C ALA A 34 4.33 1.58 4.03
N ASN A 35 3.58 0.94 4.93
CA ASN A 35 2.57 -0.04 4.58
C ASN A 35 1.33 0.61 3.93
N GLU A 36 0.96 1.82 4.33
CA GLU A 36 -0.09 2.61 3.66
C GLU A 36 0.33 3.02 2.24
N GLU A 37 1.58 3.44 2.07
CA GLU A 37 2.13 3.76 0.75
C GLU A 37 2.16 2.52 -0.18
N MET A 38 2.53 1.35 0.35
CA MET A 38 2.48 0.10 -0.44
C MET A 38 1.06 -0.22 -0.91
N LYS A 39 0.06 -0.02 -0.06
CA LYS A 39 -1.36 -0.25 -0.39
C LYS A 39 -1.84 0.70 -1.48
N ALA A 40 -1.52 1.99 -1.37
CA ALA A 40 -1.83 2.98 -2.39
C ALA A 40 -1.15 2.63 -3.73
N ALA A 41 0.13 2.24 -3.70
CA ALA A 41 0.87 1.83 -4.90
C ALA A 41 0.36 0.54 -5.53
N ALA A 42 -0.15 -0.40 -4.73
CA ALA A 42 -0.80 -1.62 -5.19
C ALA A 42 -2.26 -1.41 -5.63
N GLY A 43 -2.79 -0.19 -5.49
CA GLY A 43 -4.19 0.14 -5.79
C GLY A 43 -5.19 -0.45 -4.79
N MET A 44 -4.76 -0.94 -3.63
CA MET A 44 -5.62 -1.62 -2.65
C MET A 44 -6.13 -0.65 -1.56
N PRO A 45 -7.35 -0.09 -1.67
CA PRO A 45 -7.95 0.68 -0.57
C PRO A 45 -8.30 -0.22 0.63
N TRP A 46 -8.14 0.31 1.85
CA TRP A 46 -8.47 -0.37 3.13
C TRP A 46 -9.92 -0.88 3.21
N TYR A 47 -10.82 -0.22 2.48
CA TYR A 47 -12.21 -0.61 2.36
C TYR A 47 -12.51 -0.89 0.90
N ARG A 48 -12.67 -2.18 0.55
CA ARG A 48 -13.65 -2.50 -0.49
C ARG A 48 -14.99 -2.08 0.11
N ARG A 49 -15.47 -0.86 -0.18
CA ARG A 49 -16.92 -0.63 -0.17
C ARG A 49 -17.43 -1.66 -1.16
N ASN A 50 -18.05 -2.73 -0.66
CA ASN A 50 -18.86 -3.60 -1.49
C ASN A 50 -19.80 -2.64 -2.25
N SER A 51 -19.53 -2.45 -3.53
CA SER A 51 -20.54 -1.93 -4.45
C SER A 51 -21.56 -3.05 -4.59
N TRP A 52 -22.35 -3.27 -3.54
CA TRP A 52 -23.67 -3.85 -3.67
C TRP A 52 -24.42 -2.85 -4.55
N ASN A 53 -24.54 -3.21 -5.83
CA ASN A 53 -25.41 -2.51 -6.76
C ASN A 53 -26.80 -3.07 -6.48
N GLY A 54 -27.57 -2.34 -5.68
CA GLY A 54 -29.03 -2.48 -5.65
C GLY A 54 -29.61 -1.92 -6.93
#